data_AF-A0A0C3HMS5-F1
#
_entry.id   AF-A0A0C3HMS5-F1
#
_cell.length_a   1.000
_cell.length_b   1.000
_cell.length_c   1.000
_cell.angle_alpha   90.00
_cell.angle_beta   90.00
_cell.angle_gamma   90.00
#
_symmetry.space_group_name_H-M   'P 1'
#
loop_
_entity.id
_entity.type
_entity.pdbx_description
1 polymer ?
#
loop_
_entity_poly.entity_id
_entity_poly.type
_entity_poly.pdbx_seq_one_letter_code
_entity_poly.pdbx_strand_id
1 'polypeptide(L)'
;MSSNDEIIEACRTGDITTLRTLLKDTETDKELLLNAAARANQVSVLQYLFTLDPNTKISHELILSALAGGSEAYKTLYEHDASILNHDLGHLGDALTNATMSQNLDLVTFLLSKGLDPNESRMGYRAVIDIAAGYATPAIVKALLSHGAKVDGTEALRVAVQQGRPDVLRLLCESGADLNAVLNSEGIFAPGVDSRGTALHIATAQGQDECVKVLKEFGAA
;
A
#
# COMPACT_ATOMS: atom_id res chain seq x y z
N MET A 1 32.21 7.44 -17.65
CA MET A 1 30.85 6.88 -17.77
C MET A 1 30.57 6.69 -19.25
N SER A 2 29.94 5.58 -19.63
CA SER A 2 29.47 5.44 -21.01
C SER A 2 28.28 6.39 -21.25
N SER A 3 27.97 6.72 -22.51
CA SER A 3 26.81 7.57 -22.83
C SER A 3 25.50 6.99 -22.27
N ASN A 4 25.37 5.65 -22.25
CA ASN A 4 24.22 5.00 -21.63
C ASN A 4 24.18 5.16 -20.10
N ASP A 5 25.33 5.10 -19.40
CA ASP A 5 25.36 5.32 -17.95
C ASP A 5 24.94 6.75 -17.60
N GLU A 6 25.33 7.72 -18.43
CA GLU A 6 24.95 9.13 -18.25
C GLU A 6 23.45 9.35 -18.49
N ILE A 7 22.86 8.72 -19.52
CA ILE A 7 21.41 8.77 -19.75
C ILE A 7 20.65 8.16 -18.58
N ILE A 8 21.07 6.99 -18.10
CA ILE A 8 20.40 6.32 -16.96
C ILE A 8 20.51 7.19 -15.70
N GLU A 9 21.67 7.80 -15.46
CA GLU A 9 21.85 8.69 -14.31
C GLU A 9 21.01 9.96 -14.43
N ALA A 10 20.88 10.51 -15.64
CA ALA A 10 19.97 11.63 -15.91
C ALA A 10 18.50 11.23 -15.64
N CYS A 11 18.11 9.99 -15.95
CA CYS A 11 16.79 9.47 -15.58
C CYS A 11 16.58 9.38 -14.07
N ARG A 12 17.60 9.02 -13.29
CA ARG A 12 17.52 8.92 -11.82
C ARG A 12 17.56 10.28 -11.13
N THR A 13 18.30 11.23 -11.68
CA THR A 13 18.52 12.56 -11.08
C THR A 13 17.52 13.61 -11.56
N GLY A 14 16.75 13.31 -12.61
CA GLY A 14 15.76 14.24 -13.16
C GLY A 14 16.34 15.22 -14.17
N ASP A 15 17.54 14.97 -14.71
CA ASP A 15 18.21 15.86 -15.66
C ASP A 15 17.63 15.74 -17.08
N ILE A 16 16.50 16.40 -17.28
CA ILE A 16 15.81 16.48 -18.58
C ILE A 16 16.68 17.12 -19.66
N THR A 17 17.59 18.04 -19.31
CA THR A 17 18.40 18.75 -20.30
C THR A 17 19.38 17.79 -20.97
N THR A 18 20.03 16.96 -20.15
CA THR A 18 20.91 15.89 -20.62
C THR A 18 20.12 14.87 -21.45
N LEU A 19 18.95 14.42 -20.97
CA LEU A 19 18.10 13.48 -21.71
C LEU A 19 17.66 14.02 -23.09
N ARG A 20 17.28 15.30 -23.18
CA ARG A 20 16.91 15.96 -24.45
C ARG A 20 18.05 16.02 -25.47
N THR A 21 19.28 16.02 -24.98
CA THR A 21 20.47 16.09 -25.81
C THR A 21 20.89 14.70 -26.26
N LEU A 22 20.96 13.75 -25.34
CA LEU A 22 21.55 12.43 -25.59
C LEU A 22 20.59 11.43 -26.23
N LEU A 23 19.28 11.48 -25.95
CA LEU A 23 18.31 10.50 -26.47
C LEU A 23 17.99 10.63 -27.97
N LYS A 24 18.48 11.67 -28.66
CA LYS A 24 18.25 11.84 -30.10
C LYS A 24 19.02 10.85 -30.96
N ASP A 25 20.16 10.37 -30.46
CA ASP A 25 21.17 9.67 -31.25
C ASP A 25 21.51 8.27 -30.70
N THR A 26 20.79 7.80 -29.67
CA THR A 26 21.09 6.52 -28.99
C THR A 26 19.91 5.55 -29.02
N GLU A 27 20.19 4.32 -29.43
CA GLU A 27 19.28 3.18 -29.27
C GLU A 27 19.43 2.63 -27.84
N THR A 28 18.85 3.34 -26.88
CA THR A 28 18.83 2.94 -25.45
C THR A 28 17.53 2.21 -25.15
N ASP A 29 17.60 1.19 -24.28
CA ASP A 29 16.43 0.45 -23.82
C ASP A 29 15.47 1.38 -23.06
N LYS A 30 14.34 1.72 -23.69
CA LYS A 30 13.31 2.62 -23.14
C LYS A 30 12.74 2.08 -21.83
N GLU A 31 12.59 0.77 -21.70
CA GLU A 31 12.04 0.13 -20.50
C GLU A 31 12.98 0.37 -19.32
N LEU A 32 14.29 0.24 -19.53
CA LEU A 32 15.30 0.52 -18.52
C LEU A 32 15.24 1.98 -18.04
N LEU A 33 15.05 2.93 -18.96
CA LEU A 33 14.94 4.36 -18.63
C LEU A 33 13.68 4.68 -17.81
N LEU A 34 12.54 4.11 -18.22
CA LEU A 34 11.27 4.25 -17.49
C LEU A 34 11.38 3.66 -16.09
N ASN A 35 11.95 2.47 -15.94
CA ASN A 35 12.16 1.84 -14.63
C ASN A 35 13.09 2.66 -13.74
N ALA A 36 14.18 3.20 -14.29
CA ALA A 36 15.09 4.06 -13.54
C ALA A 36 14.41 5.35 -13.05
N ALA A 37 13.65 6.02 -13.93
CA ALA A 37 12.91 7.22 -13.59
C ALA A 37 11.78 6.97 -12.58
N ALA A 38 11.01 5.90 -12.78
CA ALA A 38 9.92 5.50 -11.89
C ALA A 38 10.43 5.18 -10.48
N ARG A 39 11.51 4.39 -10.39
CA ARG A 39 12.11 4.02 -9.10
C ARG A 39 12.75 5.21 -8.38
N ALA A 40 13.17 6.23 -9.10
CA ALA A 40 13.67 7.48 -8.53
C ALA A 40 12.58 8.57 -8.34
N ASN A 41 11.32 8.25 -8.62
CA ASN A 41 10.19 9.17 -8.55
C ASN A 41 10.34 10.44 -9.42
N GLN A 42 11.01 10.32 -10.56
CA GLN A 42 11.31 11.45 -11.46
C GLN A 42 10.17 11.70 -12.44
N VAL A 43 9.12 12.39 -11.97
CA VAL A 43 7.89 12.70 -12.70
C VAL A 43 8.15 13.37 -14.04
N SER A 44 9.00 14.40 -14.06
CA SER A 44 9.31 15.14 -15.29
C SER A 44 9.97 14.25 -16.35
N VAL A 45 10.78 13.28 -15.92
CA VAL A 45 11.43 12.31 -16.80
C VAL A 45 10.41 11.33 -17.35
N LEU A 46 9.55 10.76 -16.51
CA LEU A 46 8.48 9.86 -16.96
C LEU A 46 7.60 10.55 -18.01
N GLN A 47 7.12 11.76 -17.70
CA GLN A 47 6.32 12.56 -18.63
C GLN A 47 7.07 12.81 -19.94
N TYR A 48 8.35 13.20 -19.87
CA TYR A 48 9.15 13.42 -21.06
C TYR A 48 9.30 12.14 -21.90
N LEU A 49 9.61 11.00 -21.28
CA LEU A 49 9.74 9.71 -21.96
C LEU A 49 8.41 9.30 -22.63
N PHE A 50 7.27 9.52 -21.99
CA PHE A 50 5.95 9.29 -22.61
C PHE A 50 5.65 10.24 -23.77
N THR A 51 6.18 11.46 -23.80
CA THR A 51 6.05 12.32 -25.00
C THR A 51 6.84 11.79 -26.19
N LEU A 52 7.94 11.06 -25.96
CA LEU A 52 8.72 10.43 -27.02
C LEU A 52 8.03 9.19 -27.58
N ASP A 53 7.22 8.51 -26.77
CA ASP A 53 6.45 7.34 -27.16
C ASP A 53 5.10 7.27 -26.42
N PRO A 54 4.07 7.95 -26.96
CA PRO A 54 2.75 8.02 -26.31
C PRO A 54 2.03 6.67 -26.21
N ASN A 55 2.46 5.66 -26.98
CA ASN A 55 1.87 4.32 -26.97
C ASN A 55 2.65 3.34 -26.07
N THR A 56 3.58 3.85 -25.25
CA THR A 56 4.31 3.05 -24.27
C THR A 56 3.33 2.25 -23.42
N LYS A 57 3.47 0.93 -23.45
CA LYS A 57 2.70 0.03 -22.57
C LYS A 57 3.33 0.03 -21.20
N ILE A 58 2.51 0.10 -20.16
CA ILE A 58 3.01 0.00 -18.79
C ILE A 58 3.21 -1.47 -18.43
N SER A 59 4.45 -1.87 -18.21
CA SER A 59 4.83 -3.24 -17.84
C SER A 59 4.59 -3.53 -16.35
N HIS A 60 4.59 -4.81 -15.98
CA HIS A 60 4.52 -5.22 -14.57
C HIS A 60 5.71 -4.68 -13.78
N GLU A 61 6.92 -4.75 -14.35
CA GLU A 61 8.16 -4.25 -13.76
C GLU A 61 8.13 -2.72 -13.54
N LEU A 62 7.58 -1.98 -14.50
CA LEU A 62 7.46 -0.53 -14.40
C LEU A 62 6.49 -0.11 -13.27
N ILE A 63 5.38 -0.85 -13.11
CA ILE A 63 4.44 -0.64 -11.99
C ILE A 63 5.16 -0.88 -10.66
N LEU A 64 5.91 -1.98 -10.53
CA LEU A 64 6.70 -2.27 -9.33
C LEU A 64 7.76 -1.21 -9.04
N SER A 65 8.45 -0.70 -10.07
CA SER A 65 9.43 0.38 -9.93
C SER A 65 8.78 1.65 -9.40
N ALA A 66 7.61 2.04 -9.93
CA ALA A 66 6.87 3.21 -9.45
C ALA A 66 6.39 3.04 -8.00
N LEU A 67 5.81 1.88 -7.65
CA LEU A 67 5.37 1.58 -6.29
C LEU A 67 6.52 1.65 -5.28
N ALA A 68 7.73 1.23 -5.68
CA ALA A 68 8.92 1.32 -4.85
C ALA A 68 9.53 2.73 -4.79
N GLY A 69 9.34 3.56 -5.83
CA GLY A 69 9.95 4.88 -5.95
C GLY A 69 9.16 6.01 -5.29
N GLY A 70 7.83 5.96 -5.35
CA GLY A 70 6.97 6.96 -4.72
C GLY A 70 5.61 7.13 -5.41
N SER A 71 4.70 7.84 -4.74
CA SER A 71 3.32 7.98 -5.23
C SER A 71 3.25 8.69 -6.57
N GLU A 72 4.07 9.72 -6.80
CA GLU A 72 3.96 10.58 -7.98
C GLU A 72 4.34 9.85 -9.26
N ALA A 73 5.33 8.95 -9.21
CA ALA A 73 5.63 8.05 -10.31
C ALA A 73 4.42 7.18 -10.63
N TYR A 74 3.80 6.53 -9.64
CA TYR A 74 2.63 5.68 -9.87
C TYR A 74 1.45 6.49 -10.42
N LYS A 75 1.18 7.67 -9.87
CA LYS A 75 0.15 8.59 -10.38
C LYS A 75 0.43 8.97 -11.84
N THR A 76 1.69 9.25 -12.18
CA THR A 76 2.09 9.56 -13.57
C THR A 76 1.85 8.37 -14.50
N LEU A 77 2.17 7.14 -14.07
CA LEU A 77 1.85 5.94 -14.85
C LEU A 77 0.33 5.76 -15.00
N TYR A 78 -0.45 6.01 -13.95
CA TYR A 78 -1.92 5.91 -13.96
C TYR A 78 -2.55 6.92 -14.93
N GLU A 79 -2.06 8.17 -14.95
CA GLU A 79 -2.56 9.19 -15.89
C GLU A 79 -2.21 8.84 -17.35
N HIS A 80 -1.13 8.07 -17.58
CA HIS A 80 -0.79 7.52 -18.89
C HIS A 80 -1.65 6.30 -19.26
N ASP A 81 -1.87 5.39 -18.32
CA ASP A 81 -2.69 4.20 -18.49
C ASP A 81 -3.45 3.84 -17.19
N ALA A 82 -4.73 4.21 -17.12
CA ALA A 82 -5.55 3.97 -15.95
C ALA A 82 -5.85 2.48 -15.69
N SER A 83 -5.56 1.59 -16.66
CA SER A 83 -5.78 0.14 -16.49
C SER A 83 -4.89 -0.48 -15.40
N ILE A 84 -3.78 0.19 -15.05
CA ILE A 84 -2.86 -0.29 -14.01
C ILE A 84 -3.48 -0.31 -12.60
N LEU A 85 -4.60 0.38 -12.39
CA LEU A 85 -5.27 0.50 -11.09
C LEU A 85 -5.60 -0.87 -10.49
N ASN A 86 -6.06 -1.79 -11.34
CA ASN A 86 -6.46 -3.16 -10.98
C ASN A 86 -5.43 -4.20 -11.43
N HIS A 87 -4.16 -3.81 -11.56
CA HIS A 87 -3.10 -4.72 -12.00
C HIS A 87 -2.77 -5.77 -10.93
N ASP A 88 -2.55 -7.02 -11.35
CA ASP A 88 -2.17 -8.11 -10.44
C ASP A 88 -0.67 -8.11 -10.23
N LEU A 89 -0.22 -7.89 -8.99
CA LEU A 89 1.17 -7.99 -8.60
C LEU A 89 1.53 -9.39 -8.07
N GLY A 90 0.62 -10.36 -8.22
CA GLY A 90 0.79 -11.74 -7.79
C GLY A 90 0.93 -11.83 -6.27
N HIS A 91 2.02 -12.44 -5.81
CA HIS A 91 2.30 -12.58 -4.38
C HIS A 91 2.52 -11.23 -3.65
N LEU A 92 2.73 -10.14 -4.39
CA LEU A 92 2.83 -8.78 -3.84
C LEU A 92 1.46 -8.10 -3.69
N GLY A 93 0.37 -8.77 -4.08
CA GLY A 93 -1.00 -8.28 -3.98
C GLY A 93 -1.37 -7.32 -5.11
N ASP A 94 -1.85 -6.15 -4.73
CA ASP A 94 -2.27 -5.06 -5.61
C ASP A 94 -1.64 -3.74 -5.16
N ALA A 95 -1.88 -2.66 -5.92
CA ALA A 95 -1.34 -1.35 -5.61
C ALA A 95 -1.76 -0.84 -4.21
N LEU A 96 -3.00 -1.11 -3.78
CA LEU A 96 -3.51 -0.65 -2.49
C LEU A 96 -2.86 -1.40 -1.33
N THR A 97 -2.67 -2.70 -1.47
CA THR A 97 -1.95 -3.53 -0.50
C THR A 97 -0.49 -3.09 -0.40
N ASN A 98 0.18 -2.84 -1.52
CA ASN A 98 1.56 -2.39 -1.54
C ASN A 98 1.72 -1.00 -0.92
N ALA A 99 0.82 -0.06 -1.24
CA ALA A 99 0.79 1.28 -0.66
C ALA A 99 0.56 1.23 0.87
N THR A 100 -0.32 0.33 1.33
CA THR A 100 -0.58 0.10 2.76
C THR A 100 0.65 -0.45 3.48
N MET A 101 1.31 -1.47 2.89
CA MET A 101 2.53 -2.09 3.44
C MET A 101 3.72 -1.12 3.50
N SER A 102 3.86 -0.25 2.49
CA SER A 102 4.90 0.78 2.44
C SER A 102 4.56 2.03 3.26
N GLN A 103 3.39 2.04 3.93
CA GLN A 103 2.89 3.17 4.73
C GLN A 103 2.75 4.48 3.93
N ASN A 104 2.50 4.36 2.63
CA ASN A 104 2.36 5.50 1.74
C ASN A 104 0.92 6.01 1.74
N LEU A 105 0.60 6.88 2.71
CA LEU A 105 -0.74 7.45 2.87
C LEU A 105 -1.24 8.17 1.61
N ASP A 106 -0.36 8.93 0.95
CA ASP A 106 -0.72 9.70 -0.24
C ASP A 106 -1.11 8.79 -1.42
N LEU A 107 -0.40 7.67 -1.60
CA LEU A 107 -0.80 6.69 -2.60
C LEU A 107 -2.07 5.93 -2.20
N VAL A 108 -2.23 5.57 -0.92
CA VAL A 108 -3.46 4.93 -0.42
C VAL A 108 -4.69 5.81 -0.69
N THR A 109 -4.64 7.09 -0.32
CA THR A 109 -5.76 8.00 -0.53
C THR A 109 -6.03 8.24 -2.02
N PHE A 110 -4.98 8.36 -2.83
CA PHE A 110 -5.13 8.44 -4.28
C PHE A 110 -5.85 7.21 -4.85
N LEU A 111 -5.38 6.01 -4.53
CA LEU A 111 -5.95 4.75 -5.03
C LEU A 111 -7.43 4.59 -4.65
N LEU A 112 -7.76 4.84 -3.38
CA LEU A 112 -9.15 4.82 -2.89
C LEU A 112 -10.01 5.89 -3.60
N SER A 113 -9.47 7.08 -3.84
CA SER A 113 -10.19 8.15 -4.57
C SER A 113 -10.49 7.81 -6.03
N LYS A 114 -9.77 6.85 -6.62
CA LYS A 114 -10.04 6.31 -7.97
C LYS A 114 -11.05 5.17 -7.98
N GLY A 115 -11.62 4.81 -6.82
CA GLY A 115 -12.71 3.85 -6.70
C GLY A 115 -12.28 2.40 -6.46
N LEU A 116 -11.03 2.15 -6.05
CA LEU A 116 -10.62 0.84 -5.55
C LEU A 116 -11.45 0.47 -4.31
N ASP A 117 -12.08 -0.70 -4.33
CA ASP A 117 -12.79 -1.23 -3.15
C ASP A 117 -11.76 -1.69 -2.11
N PRO A 118 -11.71 -1.09 -0.90
CA PRO A 118 -10.77 -1.49 0.14
C PRO A 118 -11.02 -2.91 0.70
N ASN A 119 -12.14 -3.53 0.35
CA ASN A 119 -12.50 -4.89 0.75
C ASN A 119 -12.06 -5.95 -0.27
N GLU A 120 -11.70 -5.55 -1.50
CA GLU A 120 -11.07 -6.44 -2.46
C GLU A 120 -9.57 -6.48 -2.21
N SER A 121 -9.01 -7.68 -2.02
CA SER A 121 -7.58 -7.88 -1.82
C SER A 121 -7.10 -9.04 -2.66
N ARG A 122 -6.03 -8.82 -3.41
CA ARG A 122 -5.38 -9.90 -4.19
C ARG A 122 -4.45 -10.79 -3.36
N MET A 123 -4.29 -10.51 -2.07
CA MET A 123 -3.50 -11.35 -1.16
C MET A 123 -4.26 -12.58 -0.62
N GLY A 124 -5.37 -12.96 -1.27
CA GLY A 124 -6.15 -14.17 -1.01
C GLY A 124 -6.96 -14.13 0.28
N TYR A 125 -6.28 -14.18 1.43
CA TYR A 125 -6.91 -14.31 2.76
C TYR A 125 -6.67 -13.13 3.70
N ARG A 126 -6.03 -12.05 3.20
CA ARG A 126 -5.71 -10.88 4.01
C ARG A 126 -6.50 -9.69 3.51
N ALA A 127 -7.44 -9.20 4.29
CA ALA A 127 -8.07 -7.92 3.99
C ALA A 127 -7.03 -6.81 4.13
N VAL A 128 -7.14 -5.74 3.34
CA VAL A 128 -6.20 -4.62 3.42
C VAL A 128 -6.21 -4.00 4.82
N ILE A 129 -7.36 -3.99 5.48
CA ILE A 129 -7.51 -3.51 6.86
C ILE A 129 -6.76 -4.37 7.88
N ASP A 130 -6.56 -5.67 7.65
CA ASP A 130 -5.76 -6.53 8.52
C ASP A 130 -4.28 -6.12 8.50
N ILE A 131 -3.80 -5.83 7.29
CA ILE A 131 -2.42 -5.37 7.05
C ILE A 131 -2.23 -3.99 7.69
N ALA A 132 -3.19 -3.09 7.47
CA ALA A 132 -3.14 -1.76 8.04
C ALA A 132 -3.17 -1.79 9.58
N ALA A 133 -3.99 -2.67 10.15
CA ALA A 133 -4.07 -2.87 11.59
C ALA A 133 -2.76 -3.36 12.20
N GLY A 134 -1.96 -4.14 11.45
CA GLY A 134 -0.67 -4.63 11.91
C GLY A 134 0.46 -3.61 11.79
N TYR A 135 0.58 -2.96 10.64
CA TYR A 135 1.82 -2.27 10.26
C TYR A 135 1.67 -0.83 9.76
N ALA A 136 0.48 -0.42 9.31
CA ALA A 136 0.30 0.90 8.71
C ALA A 136 -0.04 1.98 9.73
N THR A 137 0.16 3.24 9.38
CA THR A 137 -0.18 4.37 10.27
C THR A 137 -1.68 4.46 10.56
N PRO A 138 -2.10 5.03 11.71
CA PRO A 138 -3.53 5.26 11.99
C PRO A 138 -4.23 6.09 10.90
N ALA A 139 -3.51 6.97 10.21
CA ALA A 139 -4.05 7.74 9.10
C ALA A 139 -4.45 6.85 7.92
N ILE A 140 -3.69 5.80 7.62
CA ILE A 140 -4.03 4.81 6.59
C ILE A 140 -5.25 3.99 7.01
N VAL A 141 -5.29 3.53 8.27
CA VAL A 141 -6.47 2.83 8.81
C VAL A 141 -7.72 3.71 8.68
N LYS A 142 -7.62 4.99 9.08
CA LYS A 142 -8.72 5.95 8.93
C LYS A 142 -9.13 6.15 7.48
N ALA A 143 -8.18 6.24 6.54
CA ALA A 143 -8.47 6.38 5.12
C ALA A 143 -9.20 5.15 4.56
N LEU A 144 -8.79 3.94 4.93
CA LEU A 144 -9.48 2.71 4.53
C LEU A 144 -10.91 2.67 5.09
N LEU A 145 -11.08 2.94 6.39
CA LEU A 145 -12.40 2.98 7.04
C LEU A 145 -13.33 4.04 6.42
N SER A 146 -12.81 5.24 6.12
CA SER A 146 -13.60 6.31 5.49
C SER A 146 -14.04 5.99 4.07
N HIS A 147 -13.39 5.03 3.41
CA HIS A 147 -13.77 4.51 2.09
C HIS A 147 -14.51 3.17 2.17
N GLY A 148 -15.01 2.80 3.35
CA GLY A 148 -15.91 1.64 3.51
C GLY A 148 -15.21 0.31 3.73
N ALA A 149 -13.97 0.30 4.19
CA ALA A 149 -13.33 -0.93 4.66
C ALA A 149 -14.13 -1.55 5.82
N LYS A 150 -14.49 -2.82 5.70
CA LYS A 150 -15.21 -3.57 6.72
C LYS A 150 -14.25 -4.13 7.76
N VAL A 151 -14.59 -4.00 9.03
CA VAL A 151 -13.84 -4.61 10.13
C VAL A 151 -14.42 -5.97 10.51
N ASP A 152 -15.74 -6.11 10.48
CA ASP A 152 -16.40 -7.38 10.78
C ASP A 152 -16.04 -8.47 9.78
N GLY A 153 -15.80 -9.68 10.29
CA GLY A 153 -15.34 -10.81 9.46
C GLY A 153 -13.87 -10.72 9.02
N THR A 154 -13.14 -9.71 9.49
CA THR A 154 -11.69 -9.58 9.31
C THR A 154 -10.95 -9.85 10.61
N GLU A 155 -9.63 -9.79 10.56
CA GLU A 155 -8.73 -10.03 11.69
C GLU A 155 -8.20 -8.74 12.32
N ALA A 156 -8.62 -7.56 11.82
CA ALA A 156 -8.07 -6.27 12.18
C ALA A 156 -8.05 -6.00 13.70
N LEU A 157 -9.14 -6.29 14.41
CA LEU A 157 -9.20 -6.13 15.88
C LEU A 157 -8.16 -7.01 16.58
N ARG A 158 -8.08 -8.29 16.20
CA ARG A 158 -7.09 -9.23 16.75
C ARG A 158 -5.68 -8.74 16.51
N VAL A 159 -5.40 -8.32 15.28
CA VAL A 159 -4.07 -7.88 14.85
C VAL A 159 -3.67 -6.61 15.60
N ALA A 160 -4.55 -5.63 15.72
CA ALA A 160 -4.28 -4.41 16.48
C ALA A 160 -3.93 -4.70 17.95
N VAL A 161 -4.66 -5.64 18.59
CA VAL A 161 -4.36 -6.09 19.96
C VAL A 161 -3.01 -6.81 20.04
N GLN A 162 -2.76 -7.78 19.15
CA GLN A 162 -1.50 -8.55 19.15
C GLN A 162 -0.28 -7.67 18.93
N GLN A 163 -0.41 -6.61 18.12
CA GLN A 163 0.65 -5.64 17.89
C GLN A 163 0.71 -4.54 18.96
N GLY A 164 -0.20 -4.55 19.95
CA GLY A 164 -0.25 -3.55 21.03
C GLY A 164 -0.55 -2.13 20.54
N ARG A 165 -1.52 -1.99 19.63
CA ARG A 165 -1.82 -0.74 18.91
C ARG A 165 -3.16 -0.13 19.33
N PRO A 166 -3.25 0.51 20.51
CA PRO A 166 -4.50 1.04 21.04
C PRO A 166 -5.09 2.20 20.21
N ASP A 167 -4.24 2.96 19.50
CA ASP A 167 -4.63 4.04 18.59
C ASP A 167 -5.40 3.52 17.37
N VAL A 168 -4.90 2.45 16.74
CA VAL A 168 -5.58 1.74 15.66
C VAL A 168 -6.82 1.02 16.18
N LEU A 169 -6.71 0.36 17.33
CA LEU A 169 -7.84 -0.33 17.94
C LEU A 169 -9.01 0.62 18.18
N ARG A 170 -8.73 1.84 18.64
CA ARG A 170 -9.74 2.89 18.81
C ARG A 170 -10.44 3.22 17.48
N LEU A 171 -9.70 3.41 16.40
CA LEU A 171 -10.29 3.66 15.07
C LEU A 171 -11.17 2.50 14.59
N LEU A 172 -10.75 1.26 14.84
CA LEU A 172 -11.54 0.07 14.50
C LEU A 172 -12.81 0.00 15.36
N CYS A 173 -12.76 0.30 16.66
CA CYS A 173 -13.95 0.38 17.51
C CYS A 173 -14.91 1.49 17.07
N GLU A 174 -14.39 2.66 16.69
CA GLU A 174 -15.19 3.79 16.19
C GLU A 174 -15.93 3.46 14.87
N SER A 175 -15.44 2.48 14.10
CA SER A 175 -16.11 2.03 12.88
C SER A 175 -17.41 1.24 13.11
N GLY A 176 -17.72 0.88 14.37
CA GLY A 176 -18.90 0.11 14.73
C GLY A 176 -18.73 -1.41 14.65
N ALA A 177 -17.48 -1.89 14.66
CA ALA A 177 -17.17 -3.32 14.64
C ALA A 177 -17.76 -4.08 15.84
N ASP A 178 -18.13 -5.35 15.65
CA ASP A 178 -18.57 -6.22 16.74
C ASP A 178 -17.38 -6.64 17.63
N LEU A 179 -17.22 -5.92 18.75
CA LEU A 179 -16.13 -6.14 19.70
C LEU A 179 -16.25 -7.44 20.50
N ASN A 180 -17.42 -8.09 20.48
CA ASN A 180 -17.70 -9.33 21.20
C ASN A 180 -17.68 -10.55 20.27
N ALA A 181 -17.39 -10.36 18.99
CA ALA A 181 -17.18 -11.45 18.06
C ALA A 181 -16.01 -12.34 18.54
N VAL A 182 -16.23 -13.65 18.49
CA VAL A 182 -15.19 -14.62 18.85
C VAL A 182 -14.21 -14.76 17.69
N LEU A 183 -12.97 -14.39 17.94
CA LEU A 183 -11.86 -14.47 17.00
C LEU A 183 -11.28 -15.88 17.09
N ASN A 184 -11.62 -16.72 16.12
CA ASN A 184 -11.32 -18.16 16.13
C ASN A 184 -10.14 -18.58 15.25
N SER A 185 -9.49 -17.63 14.58
CA SER A 185 -8.31 -17.93 13.75
C SER A 185 -7.05 -18.03 14.61
N GLU A 186 -6.08 -18.88 14.22
CA GLU A 186 -4.75 -18.97 14.87
C GLU A 186 -3.91 -17.70 14.72
N GLY A 187 -4.44 -16.74 13.97
CA GLY A 187 -3.86 -15.45 13.76
C GLY A 187 -2.79 -15.39 12.69
N ILE A 188 -2.98 -14.44 11.78
CA ILE A 188 -2.18 -14.32 10.55
C ILE A 188 -0.73 -13.88 10.83
N PHE A 189 -0.49 -13.17 11.95
CA PHE A 189 0.81 -12.63 12.33
C PHE A 189 1.41 -13.27 13.60
N ALA A 190 0.72 -14.25 14.19
CA ALA A 190 1.17 -14.97 15.39
C ALA A 190 0.67 -16.43 15.39
N PRO A 191 1.00 -17.24 14.36
CA PRO A 191 0.50 -18.60 14.22
C PRO A 191 0.96 -19.49 15.39
N GLY A 192 0.09 -20.39 15.85
CA GLY A 192 0.36 -21.33 16.94
C GLY A 192 0.12 -20.79 18.36
N VAL A 193 -0.28 -19.52 18.51
CA VAL A 193 -0.80 -19.00 19.77
C VAL A 193 -2.30 -19.27 19.82
N ASP A 194 -2.75 -20.19 20.67
CA ASP A 194 -4.18 -20.38 20.93
C ASP A 194 -4.72 -19.12 21.60
N SER A 195 -5.26 -18.23 20.77
CA SER A 195 -5.78 -16.93 21.13
C SER A 195 -7.25 -16.83 20.77
N ARG A 196 -7.97 -17.96 20.87
CA ARG A 196 -9.42 -17.98 20.70
C ARG A 196 -10.09 -17.17 21.79
N GLY A 197 -10.94 -16.24 21.38
CA GLY A 197 -11.68 -15.38 22.30
C GLY A 197 -12.08 -14.06 21.65
N THR A 198 -12.73 -13.20 22.41
CA THR A 198 -12.97 -11.82 21.95
C THR A 198 -11.67 -11.01 21.98
N ALA A 199 -11.65 -9.84 21.34
CA ALA A 199 -10.49 -8.95 21.38
C ALA A 199 -10.08 -8.62 22.84
N LEU A 200 -11.05 -8.54 23.76
CA LEU A 200 -10.81 -8.28 25.17
C LEU A 200 -10.12 -9.45 25.89
N HIS A 201 -10.53 -10.68 25.59
CA HIS A 201 -9.86 -11.88 26.13
C HIS A 201 -8.39 -11.93 25.72
N ILE A 202 -8.12 -11.68 24.44
CA ILE A 202 -6.75 -11.68 23.88
C ILE A 202 -5.92 -10.55 24.50
N ALA A 203 -6.46 -9.34 24.59
CA ALA A 203 -5.78 -8.19 25.18
C ALA A 203 -5.42 -8.45 26.65
N THR A 204 -6.35 -9.04 27.41
CA THR A 204 -6.13 -9.38 28.83
C THR A 204 -5.07 -10.47 28.98
N ALA A 205 -5.15 -11.55 28.18
CA ALA A 205 -4.20 -12.66 28.23
C ALA A 205 -2.77 -12.22 27.88
N GLN A 206 -2.62 -11.20 27.04
CA GLN A 206 -1.32 -10.66 26.61
C GLN A 206 -0.84 -9.48 27.46
N GLY A 207 -1.60 -9.03 28.46
CA GLY A 207 -1.23 -7.88 29.29
C GLY A 207 -1.24 -6.54 28.54
N GLN A 208 -2.05 -6.42 27.49
CA GLN A 208 -2.18 -5.20 26.68
C GLN A 208 -3.13 -4.20 27.35
N ASP A 209 -2.69 -3.63 28.48
CA ASP A 209 -3.54 -2.80 29.37
C ASP A 209 -4.24 -1.64 28.66
N GLU A 210 -3.53 -0.94 27.76
CA GLU A 210 -4.14 0.16 26.98
C GLU A 210 -5.20 -0.34 25.99
N CYS A 211 -4.99 -1.51 25.38
CA CYS A 211 -6.00 -2.13 24.52
C CYS A 211 -7.22 -2.57 25.32
N VAL A 212 -7.02 -3.11 26.54
CA VAL A 212 -8.11 -3.45 27.46
C VAL A 212 -8.93 -2.21 27.83
N LYS A 213 -8.26 -1.07 28.11
CA LYS A 213 -8.95 0.20 28.37
C LYS A 213 -9.80 0.64 27.18
N VAL A 214 -9.21 0.69 25.98
CA VAL A 214 -9.93 1.05 24.75
C VAL A 214 -11.14 0.14 24.54
N LEU A 215 -10.97 -1.18 24.61
CA LEU A 215 -12.08 -2.12 24.39
C LEU A 215 -13.22 -1.92 25.41
N LYS A 216 -12.89 -1.70 26.69
CA LYS A 216 -13.90 -1.42 27.73
C LYS A 216 -14.59 -0.08 27.55
N GLU A 217 -13.88 0.96 27.10
CA GLU A 217 -14.47 2.27 26.78
C GLU A 217 -15.58 2.15 25.72
N PHE A 218 -15.41 1.24 24.76
CA PHE A 218 -16.40 0.96 23.71
C PHE A 218 -17.37 -0.19 24.04
N GLY A 219 -17.38 -0.67 25.29
CA GLY A 219 -18.38 -1.63 25.78
C GLY A 219 -18.12 -3.09 25.43
N ALA A 220 -16.89 -3.47 25.06
CA ALA A 220 -16.51 -4.88 24.94
C ALA A 220 -16.62 -5.57 26.32
N ALA A 221 -17.15 -6.80 26.32
CA ALA A 221 -17.39 -7.60 27.52
C ALA A 221 -16.76 -9.00 27.44
#